data_AF-A0A955ZSV4-F1
#
_entry.id   AF-A0A955ZSV4-F1
#
_cell.length_a   1.000
_cell.length_b   1.000
_cell.length_c   1.000
_cell.angle_alpha   90.00
_cell.angle_beta   90.00
_cell.angle_gamma   90.00
#
_symmetry.space_group_name_H-M   'P 1'
#
loop_
_entity.id
_entity.type
_entity.pdbx_description
1 polymer ?
#
loop_
_entity_poly.entity_id
_entity_poly.type
_entity_poly.pdbx_seq_one_letter_code
_entity_poly.pdbx_strand_id
1 'polypeptide(L)' 'MIKLAIDFENTSREWWENGGQELWDSITEGFDNNDVAVDESIAQSWLAEAARIPGWEGGPDFAPHPICLKEVDEDEEV' A
#
# COMPACT_ATOMS: atom_id res chain seq x y z
N MET A 1 -13.05 3.43 -8.16
CA MET A 1 -12.32 2.35 -7.45
C MET A 1 -11.05 2.93 -6.85
N ILE A 2 -10.48 2.33 -5.80
CA ILE A 2 -9.23 2.82 -5.19
C ILE A 2 -8.10 1.85 -5.52
N LYS A 3 -6.93 2.38 -5.82
CA LYS A 3 -5.75 1.60 -6.15
C LYS A 3 -4.78 1.64 -4.98
N LEU A 4 -4.43 0.46 -4.50
CA LEU A 4 -3.36 0.28 -3.54
C LEU A 4 -2.08 0.07 -4.32
N ALA A 5 -1.09 0.92 -4.09
CA ALA A 5 0.23 0.78 -4.70
C ALA A 5 1.31 0.92 -3.65
N ILE A 6 2.46 0.28 -3.87
CA ILE A 6 3.64 0.56 -3.05
C ILE A 6 4.37 1.76 -3.61
N ASP A 7 4.60 2.76 -2.76
CA ASP A 7 5.49 3.85 -3.09
C ASP A 7 6.93 3.47 -2.72
N PHE A 8 7.70 3.06 -3.72
CA PHE A 8 9.11 2.68 -3.54
C PHE A 8 10.01 3.87 -3.20
N GLU A 9 9.54 5.11 -3.40
CA GLU A 9 10.29 6.32 -3.05
C GLU A 9 10.37 6.55 -1.53
N ASN A 10 9.49 5.91 -0.76
CA ASN A 10 9.40 6.00 0.71
C ASN A 10 9.43 4.62 1.36
N THR A 11 10.36 3.78 0.91
CA THR A 11 10.54 2.40 1.40
C THR A 11 11.13 2.40 2.81
N SER A 12 10.26 2.55 3.81
CA SER A 12 10.58 2.23 5.20
C SER A 12 11.08 0.79 5.25
N ARG A 13 12.40 0.62 5.22
CA ARG A 13 13.03 -0.71 5.25
C ARG A 13 12.63 -1.47 6.51
N GLU A 14 12.53 -0.77 7.63
CA GLU A 14 12.06 -1.33 8.89
C GLU A 14 10.63 -1.89 8.74
N TRP A 15 9.70 -1.11 8.17
CA TRP A 15 8.33 -1.59 7.96
C TRP A 15 8.27 -2.80 7.02
N TRP A 16 9.03 -2.75 5.91
CA TRP A 16 9.07 -3.82 4.91
C TRP A 16 9.59 -5.14 5.53
N GLU A 17 10.70 -5.07 6.27
CA GLU A 17 11.33 -6.23 6.91
C GLU A 17 10.54 -6.75 8.13
N ASN A 18 9.63 -5.96 8.72
CA ASN A 18 8.83 -6.35 9.91
C ASN A 18 7.40 -6.86 9.59
N GLY A 19 7.10 -7.17 8.32
CA GLY A 19 5.83 -7.78 7.90
C GLY A 19 5.08 -7.02 6.82
N GLY A 20 5.57 -5.83 6.43
CA GLY A 20 5.00 -5.08 5.31
C GLY A 20 5.10 -5.81 3.98
N GLN A 21 6.19 -6.56 3.78
CA GLN A 21 6.36 -7.42 2.62
C GLN A 21 5.31 -8.53 2.56
N GLU A 22 5.06 -9.23 3.67
CA GLU A 22 4.09 -10.33 3.70
C GLU A 22 2.67 -9.84 3.45
N LEU A 23 2.32 -8.67 4.01
CA LEU A 23 1.04 -8.02 3.73
C LEU A 23 0.92 -7.68 2.24
N TRP A 24 1.96 -7.11 1.63
CA TRP A 24 1.95 -6.79 0.22
C TRP A 24 1.87 -8.01 -0.68
N ASP A 25 2.72 -9.01 -0.43
CA ASP A 25 2.73 -10.26 -1.19
C ASP A 25 1.35 -10.93 -1.13
N SER A 26 0.64 -10.85 0.01
CA SER A 26 -0.75 -11.30 0.15
C SER A 26 -1.77 -10.44 -0.61
N ILE A 27 -1.55 -9.13 -0.75
CA ILE A 27 -2.41 -8.22 -1.51
C ILE A 27 -2.24 -8.45 -3.02
N THR A 28 -0.99 -8.63 -3.46
CA THR A 28 -0.63 -8.88 -4.86
C THR A 28 -0.66 -10.36 -5.24
N GLU A 29 -1.04 -11.27 -4.34
CA GLU A 29 -1.17 -12.68 -4.67
C GLU A 29 -2.24 -12.84 -5.77
N GLY A 30 -1.79 -13.05 -7.01
CA GLY A 30 -2.66 -13.10 -8.20
C GLY A 30 -2.70 -11.82 -9.05
N PHE A 31 -1.93 -10.78 -8.71
CA PHE A 31 -1.73 -9.57 -9.50
C PHE A 31 -0.26 -9.43 -9.91
N ASP A 32 0.03 -9.37 -11.21
CA ASP A 32 1.39 -9.18 -11.75
C ASP A 32 1.89 -7.71 -11.69
N ASN A 33 1.13 -6.83 -11.03
CA ASN A 33 1.40 -5.39 -11.01
C ASN A 33 1.92 -4.93 -9.64
N ASN A 34 2.64 -3.82 -9.63
CA ASN A 34 3.06 -3.12 -8.39
C ASN A 34 1.90 -2.37 -7.70
N ASP A 35 0.67 -2.72 -8.09
CA ASP A 35 -0.54 -2.05 -7.69
C ASP A 35 -1.78 -2.94 -7.89
N VAL A 36 -2.79 -2.73 -7.05
CA VAL A 36 -4.03 -3.50 -7.04
C VAL A 36 -5.21 -2.54 -6.93
N ALA A 37 -6.13 -2.59 -7.89
CA ALA A 37 -7.39 -1.85 -7.83
C ALA A 37 -8.42 -2.66 -7.04
N VAL A 38 -8.92 -2.08 -5.95
CA VAL A 38 -9.95 -2.67 -5.08
C VAL A 38 -10.98 -1.63 -4.65
N ASP A 39 -12.06 -2.08 -4.02
CA ASP A 39 -13.02 -1.19 -3.37
C ASP A 39 -12.38 -0.42 -2.22
N GLU A 40 -12.88 0.80 -1.99
CA GLU A 40 -12.41 1.69 -0.92
C GLU A 40 -12.47 1.02 0.47
N SER A 41 -13.52 0.24 0.74
CA SER A 41 -13.69 -0.46 2.01
C SER A 41 -12.62 -1.53 2.26
N ILE A 42 -12.20 -2.24 1.21
CA ILE A 42 -11.10 -3.21 1.27
C ILE A 42 -9.78 -2.47 1.44
N ALA A 43 -9.59 -1.38 0.68
CA ALA A 43 -8.39 -0.57 0.73
C ALA A 43 -8.14 0.02 2.12
N GLN A 44 -9.19 0.54 2.78
CA GLN A 44 -9.11 1.02 4.15
C GLN A 44 -8.79 -0.10 5.15
N SER A 45 -9.32 -1.31 4.94
CA SER A 45 -9.02 -2.45 5.81
C SER A 45 -7.55 -2.85 5.74
N TRP A 46 -6.97 -2.90 4.54
CA TRP A 46 -5.55 -3.21 4.36
C TRP A 46 -4.64 -2.08 4.84
N LEU A 47 -5.05 -0.82 4.68
CA LEU A 47 -4.33 0.33 5.25
C LEU A 47 -4.31 0.27 6.79
N ALA A 48 -5.43 -0.14 7.41
CA ALA A 48 -5.51 -0.32 8.85
C ALA A 48 -4.62 -1.47 9.35
N GLU A 49 -4.44 -2.53 8.57
CA GLU A 49 -3.48 -3.61 8.86
C GLU A 49 -2.03 -3.13 8.70
N ALA A 50 -1.74 -2.41 7.62
CA ALA A 50 -0.42 -1.82 7.36
C ALA A 50 0.03 -0.88 8.49
N ALA A 51 -0.91 -0.08 9.03
CA ALA A 51 -0.67 0.85 10.13
C ALA A 51 -0.36 0.16 11.48
N ARG A 52 -0.63 -1.15 11.62
CA ARG A 52 -0.30 -1.93 12.82
C ARG A 52 1.13 -2.47 12.82
N ILE A 53 1.81 -2.43 11.67
CA ILE A 53 3.15 -2.99 11.51
C ILE A 53 4.19 -1.98 12.03
N PRO A 54 5.15 -2.43 12.88
CA PRO A 54 6.24 -1.57 13.36
C PRO A 54 7.02 -0.91 12.21
N GLY A 55 7.46 0.33 12.41
CA GLY A 55 8.14 1.11 11.35
C GLY A 55 7.19 1.89 10.43
N TRP A 56 5.88 1.77 10.62
CA TRP A 56 4.86 2.66 10.02
C TRP A 56 4.91 4.06 10.66
N GLU A 57 5.11 4.14 11.98
CA GLU A 57 5.30 5.40 12.71
C GLU A 57 6.77 5.87 12.65
N GLY A 58 7.28 6.14 11.44
CA GLY A 58 8.63 6.67 11.20
C GLY A 58 8.68 8.17 10.87
N GLY A 59 7.52 8.81 10.75
CA GLY A 59 7.38 10.17 10.23
C GLY A 59 7.45 10.26 8.70
N PRO A 60 7.15 11.44 8.12
CA PRO A 60 7.07 11.66 6.67
C PRO A 60 8.43 11.58 5.93
N ASP A 61 9.55 11.40 6.63
CA ASP A 61 10.86 11.14 6.00
C ASP A 61 11.16 9.63 5.88
N PHE A 62 10.39 8.77 6.55
CA PHE A 62 10.63 7.32 6.55
C PHE A 62 9.41 6.49 6.16
N ALA A 63 8.18 6.99 6.35
CA ALA A 63 6.97 6.20 6.10
C ALA A 63 5.74 7.00 5.64
N PRO A 64 5.83 7.98 4.74
CA PRO A 64 4.66 8.30 3.94
C PRO A 64 4.58 7.23 2.85
N HIS A 65 3.80 6.18 3.12
CA HIS A 65 3.17 5.34 2.09
C HIS A 65 3.91 4.10 1.55
N PRO A 66 4.34 3.14 2.38
CA PRO A 66 4.76 1.85 1.81
C PRO A 66 3.57 1.11 1.16
N ILE A 67 2.32 1.37 1.59
CA ILE A 67 1.09 1.10 0.84
C ILE A 67 0.30 2.41 0.77
N CYS A 68 0.07 2.93 -0.43
CA CYS A 68 -0.65 4.18 -0.68
C CYS A 68 -2.03 3.91 -1.27
N LEU A 69 -3.02 4.71 -0.86
CA LEU A 69 -4.28 4.84 -1.58
C LEU A 69 -4.07 5.85 -2.70
N LYS A 70 -4.24 5.42 -3.95
CA LYS A 70 -4.38 6.31 -5.10
C LYS A 70 -5.83 6.24 -5.54
N GLU A 71 -6.49 7.39 -5.54
CA GLU A 71 -7.76 7.51 -6.25
C GLU A 71 -7.48 7.25 -7.72
N VAL A 72 -8.15 6.24 -8.27
CA VAL A 72 -8.21 6.06 -9.72
C VAL A 72 -9.50 6.70 -10.13
N ASP A 73 -9.42 7.86 -10.76
CA ASP A 73 -10.53 8.35 -11.55
C ASP A 73 -10.79 7.32 -12.65
N GLU A 74 -11.97 6.71 -12.65
CA GLU A 74 -12.40 5.78 -13.71
C GLU A 74 -12.71 6.52 -15.03
N ASP A 75 -12.41 7.82 -15.10
CA ASP A 75 -12.65 8.76 -16.21
C ASP A 75 -11.39 9.10 -17.03
N GLU A 76 -10.34 8.27 -17.02
CA GLU A 76 -9.28 8.38 -18.04
C GLU A 76 -9.59 7.44 -19.23
N GLU A 77 -10.61 7.83 -20.00
CA GLU A 77 -10.76 7.44 -21.40
C GLU A 77 -9.82 8.31 -22.26
N VAL A 78 -8.62 7.82 -22.61
CA VAL A 78 -7.86 8.30 -23.79
C VAL A 78 -7.14 7.20 -24.55
#